data_AF-A0A2P5Y498-F1
#
_entry.id   AF-A0A2P5Y498-F1
#
_cell.length_a   1.000
_cell.length_b   1.000
_cell.length_c   1.000
_cell.angle_alpha   90.00
_cell.angle_beta   90.00
_cell.angle_gamma   90.00
#
_symmetry.space_group_name_H-M   'P 1'
#
loop_
_entity.id
_entity.type
_entity.pdbx_description
1 polymer ?
#
loop_
_entity_poly.entity_id
_entity_poly.type
_entity_poly.pdbx_seq_one_letter_code
_entity_poly.pdbx_strand_id
1 'polypeptide(L)'
;MEKLCNFYHQFVIVHLLLFSSLLSFTNPTPSPTQDEQSQIISRFQEYLRINTSQPSPNYKKSTQFILSLAESLSLETQVIEFVQGKPLVILKWPGSDLFLPSILLNSHTDVVPSERSKWDYHPFGAHIDENGNIFARGSQDMKCVGMQYMEAVRRLKASGFQPKRSLYLSFVPANTPLIAESLSLETQVIEFVQGKPLVILKWPGSDLFLPSILLNSHTDVVPSERSKWDYHPFGAHIDENGNIFARGSQDMKCVGMQYMEAVRRLKASGFQPKRSLYLSFVPDEEIGGHDGLEKLAQSDVFKNMNVDIVLDEGEPDFTF
;
A
#
# COMPACT_ATOMS: atom_id res chain seq x y z
N MET A 1 27.24 21.68 -26.28
CA MET A 1 28.26 22.20 -25.32
C MET A 1 28.01 21.47 -24.02
N GLU A 2 28.88 20.70 -23.38
CA GLU A 2 30.33 20.52 -23.39
C GLU A 2 30.62 19.12 -22.80
N LYS A 3 31.75 18.52 -23.17
CA LYS A 3 32.25 17.26 -22.60
C LYS A 3 33.12 17.53 -21.37
N LEU A 4 32.93 16.79 -20.28
CA LEU A 4 33.87 16.51 -19.19
C LEU A 4 33.26 15.35 -18.36
N CYS A 5 33.94 14.33 -17.83
CA CYS A 5 35.31 13.85 -17.86
C CYS A 5 35.28 12.37 -17.40
N ASN A 6 36.09 11.52 -18.02
CA ASN A 6 36.30 10.11 -17.67
C ASN A 6 36.84 9.96 -16.24
N PHE A 7 36.13 9.30 -15.32
CA PHE A 7 36.72 8.75 -14.07
C PHE A 7 35.88 7.67 -13.36
N TYR A 8 35.25 6.72 -14.07
CA TYR A 8 34.44 5.66 -13.42
C TYR A 8 34.83 4.20 -13.73
N HIS A 9 35.83 3.96 -14.58
CA HIS A 9 36.05 2.61 -15.13
C HIS A 9 36.97 1.67 -14.31
N GLN A 10 37.42 2.06 -13.11
CA GLN A 10 38.37 1.23 -12.34
C GLN A 10 37.92 0.87 -10.92
N PHE A 11 36.76 1.37 -10.45
CA PHE A 11 36.18 0.99 -9.15
C PHE A 11 35.01 -0.01 -9.24
N VAL A 12 34.43 -0.19 -10.43
CA VAL A 12 33.23 -1.02 -10.63
C VAL A 12 33.56 -2.52 -10.72
N ILE A 13 34.77 -2.90 -11.14
CA ILE A 13 35.13 -4.30 -11.40
C ILE A 13 35.42 -5.08 -10.09
N VAL A 14 35.80 -4.41 -8.99
CA VAL A 14 36.13 -5.09 -7.72
C VAL A 14 34.88 -5.35 -6.86
N HIS A 15 33.78 -4.62 -7.05
CA HIS A 15 32.52 -4.86 -6.32
C HIS A 15 31.58 -5.85 -7.02
N LEU A 16 31.78 -6.11 -8.32
CA LEU A 16 30.98 -7.10 -9.07
C LEU A 16 31.35 -8.56 -8.75
N LEU A 17 32.56 -8.83 -8.23
CA LEU A 17 33.02 -10.19 -7.91
C LEU A 17 32.74 -10.62 -6.45
N LEU A 18 32.32 -9.71 -5.58
CA LEU A 18 31.92 -10.03 -4.19
C LEU A 18 30.39 -10.17 -4.02
N PHE A 19 29.61 -9.77 -5.03
CA PHE A 19 28.15 -9.97 -5.04
C PHE A 19 27.71 -11.29 -5.71
N SER A 20 28.60 -11.94 -6.46
CA SER A 20 28.29 -13.21 -7.14
C SER A 20 28.38 -14.44 -6.24
N SER A 21 28.85 -14.31 -4.99
CA SER A 21 29.02 -15.46 -4.07
C SER A 21 27.90 -15.61 -3.02
N LEU A 22 26.82 -14.83 -3.10
CA LEU A 22 25.67 -14.90 -2.18
C LEU A 22 24.33 -15.28 -2.84
N LEU A 23 24.33 -15.52 -4.16
CA LEU A 23 23.22 -16.14 -4.86
C LEU A 23 23.55 -17.62 -5.07
N SER A 24 23.35 -18.41 -4.00
CA SER A 24 23.15 -19.84 -4.17
C SER A 24 21.99 -20.02 -5.14
N PHE A 25 22.30 -20.55 -6.32
CA PHE A 25 21.37 -20.91 -7.38
C PHE A 25 20.10 -21.57 -6.82
N THR A 26 19.01 -20.82 -6.72
CA THR A 26 17.69 -21.42 -6.89
C THR A 26 17.55 -21.67 -8.38
N ASN A 27 17.45 -22.94 -8.77
CA ASN A 27 17.05 -23.26 -10.14
C ASN A 27 15.83 -22.40 -10.52
N PRO A 28 15.80 -21.77 -11.71
CA PRO A 28 14.63 -21.02 -12.14
C PRO A 28 13.42 -21.95 -12.07
N THR A 29 12.41 -21.57 -11.28
CA THR A 29 11.15 -22.32 -11.23
C THR A 29 10.60 -22.35 -12.66
N PRO A 30 10.27 -23.53 -13.20
CA PRO A 30 9.77 -23.63 -14.56
C PRO A 30 8.55 -22.74 -14.75
N SER A 31 8.45 -22.13 -15.94
CA SER A 31 7.29 -21.33 -16.31
C SER A 31 6.02 -22.20 -16.24
N PRO A 32 4.87 -21.61 -15.87
CA PRO A 32 3.67 -22.38 -15.63
C PRO A 32 3.15 -22.95 -16.94
N THR A 33 2.59 -24.15 -16.87
CA THR A 33 1.95 -24.77 -18.03
C THR A 33 0.73 -23.95 -18.47
N GLN A 34 0.27 -24.14 -19.71
CA GLN A 34 -0.92 -23.45 -20.22
C GLN A 34 -2.18 -23.75 -19.38
N ASP A 35 -2.28 -24.97 -18.87
CA ASP A 35 -3.38 -25.38 -17.97
C ASP A 35 -3.28 -24.67 -16.61
N GLU A 36 -2.08 -24.54 -16.03
CA GLU A 36 -1.86 -23.80 -14.79
C GLU A 36 -2.16 -22.31 -14.95
N GLN A 37 -1.74 -21.71 -16.06
CA GLN A 37 -2.08 -20.31 -16.38
C GLN A 37 -3.60 -20.13 -16.46
N SER A 38 -4.29 -21.04 -17.15
CA SER A 38 -5.76 -21.01 -17.27
C SER A 38 -6.44 -21.12 -15.92
N GLN A 39 -5.94 -21.96 -15.02
CA GLN A 39 -6.48 -22.10 -13.67
C GLN A 39 -6.22 -20.87 -12.78
N ILE A 40 -5.04 -20.23 -12.90
CA ILE A 40 -4.72 -18.97 -12.19
C ILE A 40 -5.70 -17.88 -12.61
N ILE A 41 -5.89 -17.70 -13.92
CA ILE A 41 -6.81 -16.71 -14.47
C ILE A 41 -8.25 -17.02 -14.04
N SER A 42 -8.67 -18.29 -14.06
CA SER A 42 -10.01 -18.70 -13.64
C SER A 42 -10.31 -18.34 -12.19
N ARG A 43 -9.38 -18.62 -11.25
CA ARG A 43 -9.54 -18.24 -9.83
C ARG A 43 -9.62 -16.72 -9.67
N PHE A 44 -8.81 -15.97 -10.41
CA PHE A 44 -8.87 -14.51 -10.35
C PHE A 44 -10.20 -13.97 -10.89
N GLN A 45 -10.70 -14.51 -12.01
CA GLN A 45 -12.02 -14.16 -12.54
C GLN A 45 -13.13 -14.49 -11.52
N GLU A 46 -13.05 -15.63 -10.85
CA GLU A 46 -14.01 -16.00 -9.80
C GLU A 46 -14.01 -14.97 -8.68
N TYR A 47 -12.83 -14.55 -8.19
CA TYR A 47 -12.71 -13.54 -7.15
C TYR A 47 -13.26 -12.17 -7.56
N LEU A 48 -13.01 -11.77 -8.81
CA LEU A 48 -13.49 -10.52 -9.39
C LEU A 48 -15.01 -10.51 -9.58
N ARG A 49 -15.63 -11.66 -9.82
CA ARG A 49 -17.09 -11.80 -9.92
C ARG A 49 -17.81 -11.67 -8.57
N ILE A 50 -17.09 -11.75 -7.46
CA ILE A 50 -17.66 -11.50 -6.14
C ILE A 50 -17.85 -9.99 -5.98
N ASN A 51 -19.11 -9.55 -6.03
CA ASN A 51 -19.44 -8.15 -5.84
C ASN A 51 -19.21 -7.72 -4.38
N THR A 52 -18.05 -7.11 -4.13
CA THR A 52 -17.68 -6.48 -2.86
C THR A 52 -17.66 -4.95 -2.98
N SER A 53 -18.51 -4.37 -3.84
CA SER A 53 -18.59 -2.92 -3.99
C SER A 53 -19.33 -2.25 -2.84
N GLN A 54 -18.80 -1.12 -2.38
CA GLN A 54 -19.54 -0.24 -1.47
C GLN A 54 -20.86 0.25 -2.09
N PRO A 55 -21.89 0.59 -1.27
CA PRO A 55 -21.92 0.56 0.20
C PRO A 55 -22.36 -0.79 0.79
N SER A 56 -22.61 -1.81 -0.03
CA SER A 56 -23.09 -3.12 0.44
C SER A 56 -22.25 -4.29 -0.08
N PRO A 57 -20.96 -4.38 0.31
CA PRO A 57 -20.08 -5.44 -0.17
C PRO A 57 -20.52 -6.83 0.30
N ASN A 58 -20.43 -7.82 -0.58
CA ASN A 58 -20.66 -9.22 -0.18
C ASN A 58 -19.41 -9.83 0.48
N TYR A 59 -19.05 -9.34 1.67
CA TYR A 59 -17.89 -9.83 2.42
C TYR A 59 -18.00 -11.31 2.74
N LYS A 60 -19.20 -11.82 3.04
CA LYS A 60 -19.42 -13.25 3.31
C LYS A 60 -18.92 -14.14 2.17
N LYS A 61 -19.32 -13.83 0.92
CA LYS A 61 -18.90 -14.62 -0.24
C LYS A 61 -17.40 -14.46 -0.51
N SER A 62 -16.85 -13.26 -0.30
CA SER A 62 -15.42 -12.99 -0.42
C SER A 62 -14.60 -13.82 0.57
N THR A 63 -15.00 -13.82 1.85
CA THR A 63 -14.37 -14.61 2.92
C THR A 63 -14.45 -16.09 2.61
N GLN A 64 -15.61 -16.60 2.20
CA GLN A 64 -15.76 -18.02 1.82
C GLN A 64 -14.81 -18.42 0.69
N PHE A 65 -14.65 -17.57 -0.32
CA PHE A 65 -13.71 -17.79 -1.42
C PHE A 65 -12.25 -17.79 -0.94
N ILE A 66 -11.84 -16.82 -0.12
CA ILE A 66 -10.46 -16.76 0.41
C ILE A 66 -10.15 -17.99 1.28
N LEU A 67 -11.11 -18.42 2.11
CA LEU A 67 -10.96 -19.60 2.96
C LEU A 67 -10.84 -20.90 2.12
N SER A 68 -11.59 -21.05 1.03
CA SER A 68 -11.45 -22.23 0.16
C SER A 68 -10.08 -22.28 -0.53
N LEU A 69 -9.54 -21.12 -0.91
CA LEU A 69 -8.17 -21.05 -1.42
C LEU A 69 -7.14 -21.42 -0.34
N ALA A 70 -7.32 -20.93 0.90
CA ALA A 70 -6.45 -21.24 2.03
C ALA A 70 -6.46 -22.73 2.38
N GLU A 71 -7.64 -23.36 2.38
CA GLU A 71 -7.83 -24.79 2.59
C GLU A 71 -7.09 -25.61 1.52
N SER A 72 -7.25 -25.24 0.24
CA SER A 72 -6.55 -25.89 -0.88
C SER A 72 -5.02 -25.76 -0.81
N LEU A 73 -4.51 -24.84 0.03
CA LEU A 73 -3.11 -24.61 0.27
C LEU A 73 -2.65 -25.13 1.63
N SER A 74 -3.54 -25.71 2.44
CA SER A 74 -3.26 -26.10 3.82
C SER A 74 -2.61 -24.96 4.61
N LEU A 75 -3.21 -23.77 4.57
CA LEU A 75 -2.84 -22.63 5.40
C LEU A 75 -3.67 -22.64 6.69
N GLU A 76 -3.06 -22.23 7.80
CA GLU A 76 -3.81 -21.95 9.02
C GLU A 76 -4.69 -20.73 8.77
N THR A 77 -5.95 -20.76 9.22
CA THR A 77 -6.92 -19.69 8.97
C THR A 77 -7.51 -19.15 10.25
N GLN A 78 -7.64 -17.84 10.35
CA GLN A 78 -8.38 -17.15 11.40
C GLN A 78 -9.28 -16.10 10.75
N VAL A 79 -10.53 -16.02 11.22
CA VAL A 79 -11.46 -14.95 10.84
C VAL A 79 -11.81 -14.17 12.09
N ILE A 80 -11.64 -12.86 12.04
CA ILE A 80 -11.90 -11.94 13.16
C ILE A 80 -12.91 -10.91 12.69
N GLU A 81 -14.00 -10.72 13.43
CA GLU A 81 -14.96 -9.65 13.19
C GLU A 81 -14.83 -8.60 14.29
N PHE A 82 -14.17 -7.48 13.98
CA PHE A 82 -14.15 -6.30 14.86
C PHE A 82 -15.45 -5.50 14.77
N VAL A 83 -16.05 -5.51 13.58
CA VAL A 83 -17.37 -4.93 13.29
C VAL A 83 -18.21 -6.03 12.67
N GLN A 84 -19.43 -6.20 13.16
CA GLN A 84 -20.35 -7.23 12.68
C GLN A 84 -20.51 -7.14 11.16
N GLY A 85 -20.29 -8.27 10.47
CA GLY A 85 -20.41 -8.36 9.02
C GLY A 85 -19.22 -7.81 8.22
N LYS A 86 -18.13 -7.42 8.89
CA LYS A 86 -16.84 -7.03 8.28
C LYS A 86 -15.72 -7.96 8.77
N PRO A 87 -15.61 -9.17 8.20
CA PRO A 87 -14.59 -10.15 8.59
C PRO A 87 -13.20 -9.80 8.07
N LEU A 88 -12.24 -9.65 8.97
CA LEU A 88 -10.81 -9.75 8.69
C LEU A 88 -10.43 -11.23 8.56
N VAL A 89 -9.87 -11.62 7.42
CA VAL A 89 -9.33 -12.97 7.22
C VAL A 89 -7.82 -12.92 7.33
N ILE A 90 -7.25 -13.72 8.24
CA ILE A 90 -5.82 -13.90 8.41
C ILE A 90 -5.49 -15.35 8.03
N LEU A 91 -4.60 -15.51 7.07
CA LEU A 91 -4.03 -16.80 6.69
C LEU A 91 -2.60 -16.86 7.19
N LYS A 92 -2.14 -18.02 7.62
CA LYS A 92 -0.76 -18.21 8.08
C LYS A 92 -0.14 -19.44 7.42
N TRP A 93 1.06 -19.23 6.89
CA TRP A 93 2.00 -20.27 6.52
C TRP A 93 3.12 -20.31 7.57
N PRO A 94 3.16 -21.33 8.44
CA PRO A 94 4.18 -21.44 9.47
C PRO A 94 5.60 -21.49 8.89
N GLY A 95 6.50 -20.71 9.51
CA GLY A 95 7.93 -20.76 9.21
C GLY A 95 8.62 -21.93 9.92
N SER A 96 9.80 -22.30 9.43
CA SER A 96 10.65 -23.31 10.09
C SER A 96 11.28 -22.80 11.39
N ASP A 97 11.43 -21.48 11.56
CA ASP A 97 11.97 -20.85 12.76
C ASP A 97 10.91 -19.95 13.40
N LEU A 98 10.43 -20.36 14.57
CA LEU A 98 9.36 -19.67 15.31
C LEU A 98 9.86 -18.45 16.10
N PHE A 99 11.18 -18.26 16.22
CA PHE A 99 11.76 -17.13 16.95
C PHE A 99 12.04 -15.93 16.06
N LEU A 100 11.97 -16.10 14.73
CA LEU A 100 12.12 -14.99 13.79
C LEU A 100 10.81 -14.19 13.67
N PRO A 101 10.90 -12.85 13.55
CA PRO A 101 9.74 -12.02 13.24
C PRO A 101 9.01 -12.50 11.98
N SER A 102 7.69 -12.46 12.01
CA SER A 102 6.85 -12.83 10.88
C SER A 102 6.87 -11.78 9.77
N ILE A 103 6.40 -12.16 8.59
CA ILE A 103 6.14 -11.26 7.47
C ILE A 103 4.63 -11.18 7.27
N LEU A 104 4.08 -9.97 7.16
CA LEU A 104 2.67 -9.74 6.84
C LEU A 104 2.52 -9.20 5.41
N LEU A 105 1.72 -9.88 4.60
CA LEU A 105 1.30 -9.43 3.27
C LEU A 105 -0.16 -9.04 3.32
N ASN A 106 -0.45 -7.76 3.10
CA ASN A 106 -1.79 -7.21 3.26
C ASN A 106 -2.49 -6.99 1.92
N SER A 107 -3.79 -7.29 1.87
CA SER A 107 -4.72 -7.02 0.78
C SER A 107 -6.04 -6.54 1.35
N HIS A 108 -6.74 -5.63 0.67
CA HIS A 108 -8.15 -5.37 0.95
C HIS A 108 -9.05 -6.18 0.01
N THR A 109 -10.33 -6.32 0.37
CA THR A 109 -11.32 -7.16 -0.33
C THR A 109 -12.47 -6.36 -0.94
N ASP A 110 -12.73 -5.15 -0.45
CA ASP A 110 -13.76 -4.27 -0.98
C ASP A 110 -13.30 -3.57 -2.25
N VAL A 111 -14.26 -2.99 -2.96
CA VAL A 111 -13.97 -2.12 -4.09
C VAL A 111 -14.89 -0.90 -4.04
N VAL A 112 -14.47 0.19 -4.66
CA VAL A 112 -15.32 1.37 -4.84
C VAL A 112 -16.52 1.05 -5.75
N PRO A 113 -17.62 1.83 -5.65
CA PRO A 113 -18.77 1.69 -6.53
C PRO A 113 -18.39 1.79 -8.02
N SER A 114 -19.27 1.31 -8.89
CA SER A 114 -19.11 1.42 -10.34
C SER A 114 -20.39 1.89 -11.00
N GLU A 115 -20.27 2.83 -11.93
CA GLU A 115 -21.39 3.32 -12.74
C GLU A 115 -21.49 2.47 -14.00
N ARG A 116 -22.54 1.64 -14.14
CA ARG A 116 -22.66 0.67 -15.24
C ARG A 116 -22.50 1.31 -16.63
N SER A 117 -22.95 2.55 -16.81
CA SER A 117 -22.86 3.30 -18.06
C SER A 117 -21.44 3.66 -18.49
N LYS A 118 -20.48 3.67 -17.57
CA LYS A 118 -19.06 3.99 -17.83
C LYS A 118 -18.21 2.75 -18.12
N TRP A 119 -18.85 1.59 -18.32
CA TRP A 119 -18.15 0.33 -18.53
C TRP A 119 -18.62 -0.39 -19.78
N ASP A 120 -17.68 -0.71 -20.66
CA ASP A 120 -17.91 -1.52 -21.85
C ASP A 120 -18.40 -2.93 -21.48
N TYR A 121 -17.89 -3.49 -20.38
CA TYR A 121 -18.25 -4.82 -19.86
C TYR A 121 -18.81 -4.76 -18.44
N HIS A 122 -19.57 -5.76 -18.02
CA HIS A 122 -20.13 -5.76 -16.67
C HIS A 122 -18.98 -5.68 -15.63
N PRO A 123 -19.00 -4.73 -14.67
CA PRO A 123 -17.88 -4.48 -13.76
C PRO A 123 -17.53 -5.69 -12.86
N PHE A 124 -18.47 -6.60 -12.64
CA PHE A 124 -18.26 -7.86 -11.92
C PHE A 124 -18.38 -9.09 -12.83
N GLY A 125 -18.22 -8.92 -14.15
CA GLY A 125 -18.27 -10.01 -15.13
C GLY A 125 -16.93 -10.74 -15.27
N ALA A 126 -15.82 -10.06 -14.98
CA ALA A 126 -14.46 -10.53 -15.24
C ALA A 126 -14.26 -10.95 -16.70
N HIS A 127 -14.72 -10.10 -17.62
CA HIS A 127 -14.60 -10.34 -19.05
C HIS A 127 -13.13 -10.30 -19.46
N ILE A 128 -12.71 -11.21 -20.34
CA ILE A 128 -11.39 -11.20 -20.95
C ILE A 128 -11.58 -11.01 -22.44
N ASP A 129 -10.93 -10.00 -23.02
CA ASP A 129 -10.99 -9.73 -24.45
C ASP A 129 -10.03 -10.65 -25.25
N GLU A 130 -10.04 -10.50 -26.57
CA GLU A 130 -9.17 -11.22 -27.49
C GLU A 130 -7.66 -10.94 -27.30
N ASN A 131 -7.31 -9.84 -26.64
CA ASN A 131 -5.92 -9.47 -26.33
C ASN A 131 -5.48 -9.98 -24.95
N GLY A 132 -6.35 -10.66 -24.21
CA GLY A 132 -6.08 -11.15 -22.86
C GLY A 132 -6.25 -10.10 -21.76
N ASN A 133 -6.81 -8.92 -22.05
CA ASN A 133 -7.09 -7.91 -21.05
C ASN A 133 -8.32 -8.30 -20.23
N ILE A 134 -8.23 -8.21 -18.90
CA ILE A 134 -9.34 -8.49 -18.00
C ILE A 134 -10.06 -7.22 -17.54
N PHE A 135 -11.37 -7.18 -17.75
CA PHE A 135 -12.24 -6.07 -17.40
C PHE A 135 -13.12 -6.46 -16.20
N ALA A 136 -12.74 -5.97 -15.03
CA ALA A 136 -13.55 -6.04 -13.81
C ALA A 136 -13.09 -5.03 -12.77
N ARG A 137 -13.99 -4.62 -11.89
CA ARG A 137 -13.67 -3.80 -10.72
C ARG A 137 -12.88 -4.65 -9.73
N GLY A 138 -11.77 -4.09 -9.24
CA GLY A 138 -10.79 -4.80 -8.42
C GLY A 138 -9.66 -5.48 -9.22
N SER A 139 -9.71 -5.48 -10.56
CA SER A 139 -8.64 -6.07 -11.37
C SER A 139 -7.34 -5.26 -11.33
N GLN A 140 -7.46 -3.95 -11.19
CA GLN A 140 -6.38 -2.97 -10.99
C GLN A 140 -6.55 -2.28 -9.62
N ASP A 141 -6.56 -3.09 -8.56
CA ASP A 141 -6.65 -2.69 -7.14
C ASP A 141 -6.20 -3.89 -6.29
N MET A 142 -6.47 -3.93 -4.99
CA MET A 142 -5.89 -4.95 -4.12
C MET A 142 -6.40 -6.38 -4.34
N LYS A 143 -7.51 -6.62 -5.04
CA LYS A 143 -7.93 -8.00 -5.32
C LYS A 143 -6.91 -8.75 -6.19
N CYS A 144 -6.25 -8.07 -7.12
CA CYS A 144 -5.19 -8.70 -7.91
C CYS A 144 -3.96 -9.02 -7.04
N VAL A 145 -3.61 -8.11 -6.12
CA VAL A 145 -2.50 -8.27 -5.18
C VAL A 145 -2.73 -9.45 -4.24
N GLY A 146 -3.93 -9.57 -3.65
CA GLY A 146 -4.30 -10.71 -2.82
C GLY A 146 -4.20 -12.04 -3.55
N MET A 147 -4.62 -12.11 -4.83
CA MET A 147 -4.45 -13.30 -5.64
C MET A 147 -2.99 -13.61 -5.99
N GLN A 148 -2.18 -12.59 -6.28
CA GLN A 148 -0.74 -12.78 -6.50
C GLN A 148 -0.06 -13.44 -5.29
N TYR A 149 -0.40 -13.02 -4.07
CA TYR A 149 0.12 -13.66 -2.86
C TYR A 149 -0.29 -15.12 -2.76
N MET A 150 -1.57 -15.44 -3.01
CA MET A 150 -2.07 -16.82 -2.95
C MET A 150 -1.40 -17.72 -4.01
N GLU A 151 -1.20 -17.22 -5.23
CA GLU A 151 -0.54 -17.97 -6.29
C GLU A 151 0.98 -18.11 -6.06
N ALA A 152 1.63 -17.09 -5.49
CA ALA A 152 3.02 -17.19 -5.06
C ALA A 152 3.20 -18.27 -3.98
N VAL A 153 2.34 -18.27 -2.96
CA VAL A 153 2.32 -19.31 -1.92
C VAL A 153 2.08 -20.68 -2.54
N ARG A 154 1.13 -20.81 -3.47
CA ARG A 154 0.85 -22.07 -4.18
C ARG A 154 2.08 -22.62 -4.88
N ARG A 155 2.77 -21.78 -5.65
CA ARG A 155 3.97 -22.20 -6.40
C ARG A 155 5.13 -22.55 -5.48
N LEU A 156 5.37 -21.76 -4.45
CA LEU A 156 6.42 -22.04 -3.47
C LEU A 156 6.14 -23.35 -2.72
N LYS A 157 4.89 -23.61 -2.31
CA LYS A 157 4.53 -24.90 -1.71
C LYS A 157 4.72 -26.06 -2.70
N ALA A 158 4.29 -25.89 -3.95
CA ALA A 158 4.46 -26.91 -4.98
C ALA A 158 5.95 -27.22 -5.30
N SER A 159 6.83 -26.23 -5.15
CA SER A 159 8.28 -26.43 -5.32
C SER A 159 8.97 -27.03 -4.08
N GLY A 160 8.22 -27.35 -3.01
CA GLY A 160 8.76 -27.83 -1.74
C GLY A 160 9.49 -26.76 -0.93
N PHE A 161 9.31 -25.48 -1.23
CA PHE A 161 9.92 -24.40 -0.45
C PHE A 161 9.32 -24.35 0.96
N GLN A 162 10.17 -24.18 1.97
CA GLN A 162 9.76 -23.92 3.34
C GLN A 162 10.27 -22.55 3.79
N PRO A 163 9.38 -21.62 4.18
CA PRO A 163 9.82 -20.30 4.60
C PRO A 163 10.52 -20.39 5.97
N LYS A 164 11.59 -19.61 6.17
CA LYS A 164 12.23 -19.49 7.49
C LYS A 164 11.35 -18.76 8.50
N ARG A 165 10.69 -17.69 8.07
CA ARG A 165 9.77 -16.87 8.87
C ARG A 165 8.33 -17.30 8.63
N SER A 166 7.48 -17.19 9.65
CA SER A 166 6.03 -17.34 9.42
C SER A 166 5.53 -16.22 8.51
N LEU A 167 4.79 -16.59 7.48
CA LEU A 167 4.14 -15.67 6.54
C LEU A 167 2.66 -15.56 6.90
N TYR A 168 2.19 -14.34 7.12
CA TYR A 168 0.80 -14.01 7.33
C TYR A 168 0.26 -13.28 6.11
N LEU A 169 -0.92 -13.66 5.64
CA LEU A 169 -1.66 -12.96 4.60
C LEU A 169 -2.93 -12.40 5.23
N SER A 170 -3.12 -11.09 5.20
CA SER A 170 -4.34 -10.45 5.71
C SER A 170 -5.21 -9.94 4.56
N PHE A 171 -6.50 -10.27 4.63
CA PHE A 171 -7.52 -9.80 3.71
C PHE A 171 -8.54 -8.97 4.49
N VAL A 172 -8.49 -7.67 4.30
CA VAL A 172 -9.24 -6.70 5.10
C VAL A 172 -10.54 -6.28 4.41
N PRO A 173 -11.67 -6.19 5.13
CA PRO A 173 -12.98 -5.88 4.56
C PRO A 173 -13.25 -4.37 4.42
N ALA A 174 -12.24 -3.54 4.28
CA ALA A 174 -12.33 -2.11 3.99
C ALA A 174 -10.89 -1.57 3.96
N ASN A 175 -10.67 -0.43 3.30
CA ASN A 175 -9.57 0.45 3.68
C ASN A 175 -9.84 1.03 5.08
N THR A 176 -9.67 0.20 6.10
CA THR A 176 -9.43 0.65 7.47
C THR A 176 -7.98 1.15 7.53
N PRO A 177 -7.66 2.24 8.25
CA PRO A 177 -6.30 2.81 8.39
C PRO A 177 -5.29 1.86 9.06
N LEU A 178 -4.95 0.76 8.39
CA LEU A 178 -4.15 -0.36 8.90
C LEU A 178 -2.64 -0.18 8.72
N ILE A 179 -2.21 0.74 7.85
CA ILE A 179 -0.77 1.00 7.67
C ILE A 179 -0.18 1.50 9.00
N ALA A 180 -0.91 2.32 9.74
CA ALA A 180 -0.45 2.85 11.01
C ALA A 180 -0.43 1.80 12.13
N GLU A 181 -1.41 0.89 12.19
CA GLU A 181 -1.40 -0.23 13.14
C GLU A 181 -0.27 -1.24 12.86
N SER A 182 0.03 -1.53 11.58
CA SER A 182 1.15 -2.40 11.20
C SER A 182 2.52 -1.82 11.57
N LEU A 183 2.59 -0.49 11.67
CA LEU A 183 3.77 0.24 12.14
C LEU A 183 3.76 0.46 13.65
N SER A 184 2.73 0.04 14.40
CA SER A 184 2.55 0.39 15.82
C SER A 184 2.68 1.90 16.06
N LEU A 185 2.05 2.70 15.20
CA LEU A 185 1.91 4.15 15.39
C LEU A 185 0.58 4.44 16.08
N GLU A 186 0.59 5.33 17.06
CA GLU A 186 -0.65 5.85 17.62
C GLU A 186 -1.36 6.65 16.51
N THR A 187 -2.64 6.36 16.26
CA THR A 187 -3.38 6.91 15.11
C THR A 187 -4.59 7.69 15.60
N GLN A 188 -4.79 8.87 15.03
CA GLN A 188 -5.95 9.69 15.27
C GLN A 188 -6.48 10.22 13.94
N VAL A 189 -7.80 10.11 13.73
CA VAL A 189 -8.48 10.80 12.62
C VAL A 189 -9.35 11.88 13.23
N ILE A 190 -9.20 13.11 12.74
CA ILE A 190 -9.88 14.29 13.24
C ILE A 190 -10.60 14.94 12.08
N GLU A 191 -11.79 15.48 12.34
CA GLU A 191 -12.58 16.17 11.34
C GLU A 191 -13.01 17.51 11.93
N PHE A 192 -12.22 18.57 11.67
CA PHE A 192 -12.54 19.94 12.13
C PHE A 192 -13.71 20.54 11.33
N VAL A 193 -13.84 20.14 10.07
CA VAL A 193 -14.91 20.52 9.16
C VAL A 193 -15.46 19.26 8.50
N GLN A 194 -16.78 19.16 8.44
CA GLN A 194 -17.46 18.00 7.89
C GLN A 194 -17.03 17.73 6.43
N GLY A 195 -16.65 16.49 6.13
CA GLY A 195 -16.16 16.02 4.84
C GLY A 195 -14.64 16.20 4.63
N LYS A 196 -13.92 16.79 5.59
CA LYS A 196 -12.47 17.07 5.49
C LYS A 196 -11.70 16.36 6.62
N PRO A 197 -11.52 15.02 6.52
CA PRO A 197 -10.79 14.28 7.53
C PRO A 197 -9.28 14.58 7.46
N LEU A 198 -8.67 14.71 8.62
CA LEU A 198 -7.24 14.88 8.83
C LEU A 198 -6.73 13.67 9.61
N VAL A 199 -5.62 13.08 9.17
CA VAL A 199 -5.00 11.92 9.84
C VAL A 199 -3.72 12.34 10.54
N ILE A 200 -3.58 11.99 11.81
CA ILE A 200 -2.36 12.15 12.61
C ILE A 200 -1.86 10.78 13.00
N LEU A 201 -0.59 10.51 12.69
CA LEU A 201 0.13 9.33 13.16
C LEU A 201 1.23 9.79 14.11
N LYS A 202 1.46 9.05 15.19
CA LYS A 202 2.51 9.35 16.16
C LYS A 202 3.39 8.13 16.41
N TRP A 203 4.69 8.36 16.28
CA TRP A 203 5.74 7.48 16.77
C TRP A 203 6.31 8.06 18.06
N PRO A 204 6.01 7.47 19.23
CA PRO A 204 6.54 7.94 20.49
C PRO A 204 8.08 7.90 20.52
N GLY A 205 8.69 8.99 20.97
CA GLY A 205 10.12 9.05 21.25
C GLY A 205 10.49 8.34 22.54
N SER A 206 11.77 8.09 22.76
CA SER A 206 12.28 7.58 24.04
C SER A 206 12.20 8.62 25.16
N ASP A 207 12.15 9.90 24.83
CA ASP A 207 12.02 11.01 25.77
C ASP A 207 10.78 11.85 25.42
N LEU A 208 9.72 11.67 26.21
CA LEU A 208 8.42 12.32 25.98
C LEU A 208 8.38 13.79 26.42
N PHE A 209 9.41 14.29 27.10
CA PHE A 209 9.48 15.69 27.53
C PHE A 209 10.13 16.59 26.47
N LEU A 210 10.79 16.01 25.47
CA LEU A 210 11.34 16.77 24.36
C LEU A 210 10.25 17.22 23.39
N PRO A 211 10.36 18.44 22.86
CA PRO A 211 9.53 18.89 21.75
C PRO A 211 9.60 17.93 20.55
N SER A 212 8.48 17.72 19.88
CA SER A 212 8.30 16.74 18.81
C SER A 212 8.65 17.31 17.42
N ILE A 213 8.75 16.42 16.44
CA ILE A 213 8.92 16.76 15.03
C ILE A 213 7.63 16.40 14.30
N LEU A 214 7.11 17.31 13.46
CA LEU A 214 5.97 17.07 12.59
C LEU A 214 6.43 16.94 11.14
N LEU A 215 6.04 15.84 10.50
CA LEU A 215 6.17 15.66 9.05
C LEU A 215 4.78 15.87 8.45
N ASN A 216 4.56 17.04 7.88
CA ASN A 216 3.28 17.39 7.28
C ASN A 216 3.22 16.94 5.82
N SER A 217 2.03 16.53 5.40
CA SER A 217 1.67 16.25 4.01
C SER A 217 0.20 16.60 3.82
N HIS A 218 -0.20 17.04 2.64
CA HIS A 218 -1.62 17.12 2.29
C HIS A 218 -2.06 15.98 1.35
N THR A 219 -3.37 15.80 1.20
CA THR A 219 -3.97 14.62 0.53
C THR A 219 -4.87 14.98 -0.65
N ASP A 220 -5.40 16.20 -0.63
CA ASP A 220 -6.05 16.83 -1.76
C ASP A 220 -5.03 17.15 -2.86
N VAL A 221 -5.56 17.55 -4.01
CA VAL A 221 -4.79 17.82 -5.21
C VAL A 221 -5.54 18.83 -6.06
N VAL A 222 -4.84 19.69 -6.80
CA VAL A 222 -5.51 20.56 -7.78
C VAL A 222 -6.27 19.76 -8.85
N PRO A 223 -7.33 20.35 -9.45
CA PRO A 223 -8.02 19.77 -10.59
C PRO A 223 -7.08 19.31 -11.71
N SER A 224 -7.56 18.33 -12.50
CA SER A 224 -6.86 17.85 -13.69
C SER A 224 -7.76 17.96 -14.92
N GLU A 225 -7.22 18.51 -16.01
CA GLU A 225 -7.88 18.58 -17.30
C GLU A 225 -7.49 17.37 -18.13
N ARG A 226 -8.42 16.44 -18.37
CA ARG A 226 -8.10 15.16 -19.02
C ARG A 226 -7.37 15.29 -20.37
N SER A 227 -7.63 16.35 -21.13
CA SER A 227 -7.00 16.62 -22.43
C SER A 227 -5.49 16.91 -22.35
N LYS A 228 -4.98 17.30 -21.18
CA LYS A 228 -3.56 17.63 -20.94
C LYS A 228 -2.74 16.45 -20.43
N TRP A 229 -3.34 15.27 -20.32
CA TRP A 229 -2.69 14.09 -19.77
C TRP A 229 -2.66 12.95 -20.80
N ASP A 230 -1.46 12.42 -21.03
CA ASP A 230 -1.26 11.22 -21.86
C ASP A 230 -1.88 9.97 -21.21
N TYR A 231 -1.94 9.95 -19.88
CA TYR A 231 -2.51 8.86 -19.07
C TYR A 231 -3.62 9.36 -18.14
N HIS A 232 -4.39 8.46 -17.54
CA HIS A 232 -5.39 8.88 -16.55
C HIS A 232 -4.69 9.53 -15.33
N PRO A 233 -5.03 10.77 -14.92
CA PRO A 233 -4.32 11.50 -13.86
C PRO A 233 -4.35 10.77 -12.51
N PHE A 234 -5.42 10.02 -12.23
CA PHE A 234 -5.52 9.19 -11.01
C PHE A 234 -5.22 7.71 -11.25
N GLY A 235 -4.63 7.36 -12.39
CA GLY A 235 -4.31 5.98 -12.76
C GLY A 235 -2.93 5.49 -12.31
N ALA A 236 -2.04 6.41 -11.89
CA ALA A 236 -0.67 6.10 -11.48
C ALA A 236 0.08 5.21 -12.50
N HIS A 237 -0.04 5.56 -13.79
CA HIS A 237 0.60 4.80 -14.86
C HIS A 237 2.12 4.88 -14.74
N ILE A 238 2.81 3.76 -14.93
CA ILE A 238 4.26 3.68 -14.99
C ILE A 238 4.66 3.36 -16.42
N ASP A 239 5.43 4.23 -17.06
CA ASP A 239 5.92 4.00 -18.42
C ASP A 239 7.09 3.01 -18.45
N GLU A 240 7.54 2.69 -19.66
CA GLU A 240 8.69 1.82 -19.94
C GLU A 240 10.03 2.33 -19.38
N ASN A 241 10.14 3.62 -19.08
CA ASN A 241 11.32 4.24 -18.45
C ASN A 241 11.21 4.28 -16.93
N GLY A 242 10.10 3.83 -16.34
CA GLY A 242 9.84 3.85 -14.90
C GLY A 242 9.29 5.19 -14.38
N ASN A 243 8.86 6.10 -15.25
CA ASN A 243 8.25 7.36 -14.83
C ASN A 243 6.80 7.13 -14.37
N ILE A 244 6.43 7.71 -13.23
CA ILE A 244 5.06 7.61 -12.68
C ILE A 244 4.25 8.84 -13.10
N PHE A 245 3.17 8.62 -13.84
CA PHE A 245 2.22 9.65 -14.25
C PHE A 245 1.00 9.63 -13.34
N ALA A 246 0.97 10.52 -12.36
CA ALA A 246 -0.19 10.73 -11.49
C ALA A 246 -0.31 12.17 -11.02
N ARG A 247 -1.53 12.68 -10.90
CA ARG A 247 -1.81 13.84 -10.05
C ARG A 247 -1.55 13.42 -8.60
N GLY A 248 -0.74 14.19 -7.89
CA GLY A 248 -0.23 13.80 -6.57
C GLY A 248 1.22 13.27 -6.58
N SER A 249 1.78 12.95 -7.76
CA SER A 249 3.09 12.25 -7.83
C SER A 249 4.30 13.12 -7.48
N GLN A 250 4.17 14.44 -7.58
CA GLN A 250 5.21 15.41 -7.21
C GLN A 250 4.79 16.23 -5.99
N ASP A 251 3.58 16.77 -6.06
CA ASP A 251 2.94 17.62 -5.06
C ASP A 251 1.74 16.83 -4.49
N MET A 252 1.72 16.59 -3.18
CA MET A 252 2.92 16.06 -2.50
C MET A 252 2.83 14.63 -2.00
N LYS A 253 1.97 13.80 -2.60
CA LYS A 253 1.75 12.41 -2.10
C LYS A 253 3.03 11.59 -2.08
N CYS A 254 4.00 11.89 -2.94
CA CYS A 254 5.31 11.24 -2.90
C CYS A 254 6.06 11.53 -1.58
N VAL A 255 6.03 12.76 -1.06
CA VAL A 255 6.67 13.16 0.20
C VAL A 255 6.00 12.45 1.38
N GLY A 256 4.66 12.47 1.45
CA GLY A 256 3.92 11.73 2.45
C GLY A 256 4.24 10.22 2.46
N MET A 257 4.38 9.61 1.28
CA MET A 257 4.77 8.20 1.15
C MET A 257 6.25 7.96 1.53
N GLN A 258 7.15 8.89 1.24
CA GLN A 258 8.55 8.82 1.65
C GLN A 258 8.68 8.83 3.18
N TYR A 259 7.91 9.66 3.88
CA TYR A 259 7.87 9.67 5.35
C TYR A 259 7.41 8.33 5.92
N MET A 260 6.31 7.79 5.40
CA MET A 260 5.78 6.49 5.83
C MET A 260 6.80 5.36 5.62
N GLU A 261 7.46 5.33 4.47
CA GLU A 261 8.45 4.30 4.14
C GLU A 261 9.74 4.46 4.96
N ALA A 262 10.18 5.70 5.23
CA ALA A 262 11.31 5.97 6.11
C ALA A 262 11.04 5.49 7.53
N VAL A 263 9.86 5.80 8.08
CA VAL A 263 9.42 5.31 9.40
C VAL A 263 9.39 3.79 9.43
N ARG A 264 8.81 3.15 8.40
CA ARG A 264 8.77 1.69 8.29
C ARG A 264 10.17 1.07 8.32
N ARG A 265 11.10 1.62 7.55
CA ARG A 265 12.49 1.10 7.48
C ARG A 265 13.23 1.28 8.79
N LEU A 266 13.10 2.45 9.42
CA LEU A 266 13.73 2.73 10.72
C LEU A 266 13.17 1.82 11.83
N LYS A 267 11.84 1.63 11.88
CA LYS A 267 11.24 0.67 12.82
C LYS A 267 11.73 -0.74 12.57
N ALA A 268 11.78 -1.18 11.31
CA ALA A 268 12.27 -2.50 10.95
C ALA A 268 13.76 -2.73 11.30
N SER A 269 14.57 -1.66 11.34
CA SER A 269 15.97 -1.73 11.80
C SER A 269 16.13 -1.69 13.32
N GLY A 270 15.03 -1.61 14.08
CA GLY A 270 15.06 -1.49 15.54
C GLY A 270 15.47 -0.09 16.04
N PHE A 271 15.42 0.92 15.18
CA PHE A 271 15.69 2.30 15.59
C PHE A 271 14.57 2.82 16.51
N GLN A 272 14.94 3.56 17.56
CA GLN A 272 14.01 4.28 18.43
C GLN A 272 14.38 5.77 18.38
N PRO A 273 13.47 6.67 17.94
CA PRO A 273 13.76 8.09 17.91
C PRO A 273 13.81 8.66 19.34
N LYS A 274 14.65 9.68 19.55
CA LYS A 274 14.72 10.38 20.84
C LYS A 274 13.48 11.26 21.09
N ARG A 275 13.11 12.06 20.09
CA ARG A 275 11.90 12.90 20.07
C ARG A 275 10.72 12.11 19.49
N SER A 276 9.51 12.45 19.92
CA SER A 276 8.32 11.93 19.25
C SER A 276 8.24 12.47 17.82
N LEU A 277 7.84 11.63 16.88
CA LEU A 277 7.62 11.99 15.48
C LEU A 277 6.13 11.91 15.19
N TYR A 278 5.57 12.98 14.67
CA TYR A 278 4.21 13.04 14.16
C TYR A 278 4.22 13.10 12.65
N LEU A 279 3.27 12.42 12.01
CA LEU A 279 2.98 12.57 10.59
C LEU A 279 1.54 13.09 10.49
N SER A 280 1.33 14.19 9.78
CA SER A 280 -0.01 14.70 9.46
C SER A 280 -0.31 14.57 7.99
N PHE A 281 -1.53 14.12 7.69
CA PHE A 281 -2.11 14.09 6.35
C PHE A 281 -3.34 14.98 6.36
N VAL A 282 -3.17 16.21 5.89
CA VAL A 282 -4.18 17.26 5.97
C VAL A 282 -4.98 17.37 4.67
N PRO A 283 -6.25 17.79 4.73
CA PRO A 283 -6.99 18.22 3.54
C PRO A 283 -6.79 19.72 3.28
N ASP A 284 -7.32 20.17 2.16
CA ASP A 284 -7.65 21.57 1.87
C ASP A 284 -6.46 22.50 1.55
N GLU A 285 -5.24 21.98 1.50
CA GLU A 285 -4.03 22.77 1.28
C GLU A 285 -4.10 23.53 -0.04
N GLU A 286 -4.58 22.86 -1.11
CA GLU A 286 -4.56 23.37 -2.49
C GLU A 286 -5.54 24.53 -2.72
N ILE A 287 -6.34 24.86 -1.71
CA ILE A 287 -7.25 26.02 -1.69
C ILE A 287 -6.99 26.96 -0.50
N GLY A 288 -5.81 26.85 0.14
CA GLY A 288 -5.33 27.74 1.20
C GLY A 288 -5.32 27.15 2.61
N GLY A 289 -5.69 25.88 2.81
CA GLY A 289 -5.52 25.15 4.07
C GLY A 289 -6.41 25.60 5.24
N HIS A 290 -7.36 26.53 5.02
CA HIS A 290 -8.19 27.15 6.06
C HIS A 290 -9.01 26.14 6.88
N ASP A 291 -9.55 25.10 6.25
CA ASP A 291 -10.31 24.05 6.95
C ASP A 291 -9.45 22.84 7.32
N GLY A 292 -8.18 22.83 6.93
CA GLY A 292 -7.22 21.75 7.15
C GLY A 292 -6.16 22.13 8.18
N LEU A 293 -4.97 22.47 7.70
CA LEU A 293 -3.80 22.74 8.55
C LEU A 293 -4.02 23.94 9.49
N GLU A 294 -4.74 24.99 9.06
CA GLU A 294 -5.02 26.15 9.91
C GLU A 294 -5.86 25.75 11.14
N LYS A 295 -6.91 24.93 10.95
CA LYS A 295 -7.71 24.39 12.06
C LYS A 295 -6.88 23.52 12.99
N LEU A 296 -6.00 22.69 12.44
CA LEU A 296 -5.08 21.89 13.25
C LEU A 296 -4.20 22.81 14.10
N ALA A 297 -3.52 23.79 13.50
CA ALA A 297 -2.61 24.70 14.19
C ALA A 297 -3.28 25.49 15.33
N GLN A 298 -4.56 25.86 15.18
CA GLN A 298 -5.34 26.56 16.20
C GLN A 298 -5.88 25.63 17.31
N SER A 299 -5.88 24.32 17.10
CA SER A 299 -6.48 23.34 18.00
C SER A 299 -5.62 23.04 19.23
N ASP A 300 -6.27 22.56 20.30
CA ASP A 300 -5.55 22.02 21.46
C ASP A 300 -4.81 20.71 21.13
N VAL A 301 -5.19 20.01 20.05
CA VAL A 301 -4.48 18.82 19.57
C VAL A 301 -3.06 19.20 19.17
N PHE A 302 -2.90 20.23 18.34
CA PHE A 302 -1.58 20.69 17.91
C PHE A 302 -0.75 21.25 19.06
N LYS A 303 -1.37 22.00 19.99
CA LYS A 303 -0.68 22.45 21.22
C LYS A 303 -0.14 21.26 22.02
N ASN A 304 -0.93 20.19 22.16
CA ASN A 304 -0.55 18.99 22.89
C ASN A 304 0.50 18.13 22.16
N MET A 305 0.67 18.28 20.85
CA MET A 305 1.75 17.63 20.10
C MET A 305 3.13 18.21 20.46
N ASN A 306 3.20 19.42 21.04
CA ASN A 306 4.43 20.08 21.47
C ASN A 306 5.49 20.14 20.34
N VAL A 307 5.09 20.59 19.15
CA VAL A 307 5.90 20.57 17.93
C VAL A 307 6.96 21.68 17.94
N ASP A 308 8.19 21.33 17.59
CA ASP A 308 9.37 22.23 17.50
C ASP A 308 9.77 22.49 16.06
N ILE A 309 9.70 21.43 15.24
CA ILE A 309 10.15 21.42 13.86
C ILE A 309 9.04 20.83 13.00
N VAL A 310 8.73 21.51 11.90
CA VAL A 310 7.82 21.02 10.86
C VAL A 310 8.62 20.84 9.57
N LEU A 311 8.43 19.70 8.90
CA LEU A 311 8.85 19.48 7.53
C LEU A 311 7.60 19.38 6.66
N ASP A 312 7.60 20.07 5.53
CA ASP A 312 6.48 20.16 4.60
C ASP A 312 7.01 20.18 3.15
N GLU A 313 6.12 20.12 2.16
CA GLU A 313 6.50 20.61 0.83
C GLU A 313 6.73 22.13 0.92
N GLY A 314 7.84 22.63 0.39
CA GLY A 314 8.09 24.06 0.44
C GLY A 314 7.07 24.83 -0.40
N GLU A 315 6.64 26.00 0.07
CA GLU A 315 5.77 26.89 -0.70
C GLU A 315 6.57 27.66 -1.76
N PRO A 316 6.05 27.88 -2.98
CA PRO A 316 6.52 28.97 -3.82
C PRO A 316 5.92 30.30 -3.30
N ASP A 317 6.60 30.91 -2.33
CA ASP A 317 6.36 32.26 -1.76
C ASP A 317 4.92 32.58 -1.30
N PHE A 318 4.65 32.61 0.02
CA PHE A 318 4.27 33.82 0.77
C PHE A 318 4.66 33.71 2.26
N THR A 319 5.66 34.51 2.64
CA THR A 319 6.15 34.84 4.00
C THR A 319 5.28 34.45 5.21
N PHE A 320 5.94 33.73 6.15
CA PHE A 320 5.58 33.40 7.54
C PHE A 320 4.80 34.46 8.33
#